data_AF-A0A661W8P9-F1
#
_entry.id   AF-A0A661W8P9-F1
#
_cell.length_a   1.000
_cell.length_b   1.000
_cell.length_c   1.000
_cell.angle_alpha   90.00
_cell.angle_beta   90.00
_cell.angle_gamma   90.00
#
_symmetry.space_group_name_H-M   'P 1'
#
loop_
_entity.id
_entity.type
_entity.pdbx_description
1 polymer ?
#
loop_
_entity_poly.entity_id
_entity_poly.type
_entity_poly.pdbx_seq_one_letter_code
_entity_poly.pdbx_strand_id
1 'polypeptide(L)'
;MISPGIVGRIDTICMVVIGLTGGICTGKSTVSGFLAELGAVIISADEIGHEALQPSSATWEQVVAAFGTDILKNGGEIDRQKLGGIVFKDAGAMSELNRIMHPAMHGVVEERVRTLEAEGAAVVVLEAPLLVEADWLDLVDEVWVTVASEYTVVERCSSRSGLSEVQARERISSQLSSEDRVRYADVVIDTDVSLNEVRQRVREVWEHPRPHVAAKAAIRRALCQRERKVHSGEGWRRAAVLIPLYHEADQCYVLVTKRTEAVDHHKGQISFPGGTWDPKDTSLLQTALRECREEIGLQAADVQILGQLDDTPTYTTNFLITPYVGAIRWPQHLTLDPREVEEVVSVPLEVLLDKSNFREEKEVIGDEEVQQCFYYYGDRVIWGATARILRRLLEAAFESK
;
A
#
# COMPACT_ATOMS: atom_id res chain seq x y z
N MET A 1 32.18 -7.75 4.95
CA MET A 1 31.44 -7.22 6.10
C MET A 1 30.61 -6.08 5.59
N ILE A 2 29.32 -6.32 5.39
CA ILE A 2 28.35 -5.35 4.86
C ILE A 2 27.97 -4.44 6.05
N SER A 3 28.11 -3.12 5.89
CA SER A 3 27.69 -2.14 6.89
C SER A 3 26.21 -2.33 7.23
N PRO A 4 25.75 -2.07 8.47
CA PRO A 4 24.34 -2.12 8.81
C PRO A 4 23.61 -0.99 8.10
N GLY A 5 23.20 -1.25 6.85
CA GLY A 5 22.44 -0.35 5.98
C GLY A 5 21.01 -0.22 6.49
N ILE A 6 20.55 1.03 6.57
CA ILE A 6 19.19 1.49 6.91
C ILE A 6 18.69 1.12 8.33
N VAL A 7 18.76 -0.15 8.75
CA VAL A 7 18.20 -0.66 10.01
C VAL A 7 18.82 0.01 11.25
N GLY A 8 20.09 0.40 11.18
CA GLY A 8 20.79 1.06 12.29
C GLY A 8 20.54 2.57 12.45
N ARG A 9 19.77 3.21 11.55
CA ARG A 9 19.47 4.65 11.59
C ARG A 9 18.00 4.99 11.80
N ILE A 10 17.10 4.00 11.79
CA ILE A 10 15.70 4.19 12.14
C ILE A 10 15.58 4.02 13.66
N ASP A 11 15.93 5.05 14.43
CA ASP A 11 15.86 5.06 15.91
C ASP A 11 14.41 5.08 16.47
N THR A 12 13.44 4.57 15.72
CA THR A 12 12.05 4.39 16.19
C THR A 12 11.41 3.26 15.39
N ILE A 13 11.26 2.08 16.01
CA ILE A 13 10.49 0.97 15.42
C ILE A 13 9.06 1.48 15.21
N CYS A 14 8.73 1.82 13.96
CA CYS A 14 7.38 2.18 13.58
C CYS A 14 6.51 0.92 13.57
N MET A 15 5.23 1.07 13.95
CA MET A 15 4.30 -0.05 13.89
C MET A 15 4.21 -0.58 12.45
N VAL A 16 4.21 -1.90 12.29
CA VAL A 16 3.99 -2.57 11.00
C VAL A 16 2.63 -3.24 10.98
N VAL A 17 1.86 -3.03 9.92
CA VAL A 17 0.58 -3.71 9.69
C VAL A 17 0.73 -4.80 8.64
N ILE A 18 0.52 -6.05 9.05
CA ILE A 18 0.57 -7.23 8.18
C ILE A 18 -0.87 -7.62 7.80
N GLY A 19 -1.19 -7.62 6.51
CA GLY A 19 -2.41 -8.22 5.97
C GLY A 19 -2.24 -9.72 5.78
N LEU A 20 -2.82 -10.52 6.66
CA LEU A 20 -2.81 -11.97 6.56
C LEU A 20 -4.05 -12.48 5.80
N THR A 21 -3.82 -13.04 4.62
CA THR A 21 -4.87 -13.54 3.73
C THR A 21 -4.56 -14.94 3.18
N GLY A 22 -5.46 -15.46 2.35
CA GLY A 22 -5.44 -16.83 1.85
C GLY A 22 -6.83 -17.41 1.69
N GLY A 23 -6.96 -18.40 0.81
CA GLY A 23 -8.22 -19.06 0.50
C GLY A 23 -8.84 -19.79 1.70
N ILE A 24 -10.03 -20.34 1.51
CA ILE A 24 -10.66 -21.20 2.52
C ILE A 24 -9.73 -22.37 2.91
N CYS A 25 -9.68 -22.74 4.18
CA CYS A 25 -8.90 -23.88 4.71
C CYS A 25 -7.37 -23.88 4.43
N THR A 26 -6.77 -22.76 3.98
CA THR A 26 -5.31 -22.63 3.76
C THR A 26 -4.49 -22.39 5.04
N GLY A 27 -5.09 -22.43 6.23
CA GLY A 27 -4.33 -22.32 7.49
C GLY A 27 -4.06 -20.89 8.01
N LYS A 28 -4.71 -19.84 7.49
CA LYS A 28 -4.62 -18.46 8.00
C LYS A 28 -4.67 -18.36 9.53
N SER A 29 -5.73 -18.88 10.17
CA SER A 29 -5.89 -18.75 11.62
C SER A 29 -4.80 -19.48 12.42
N THR A 30 -4.15 -20.49 11.83
CA THR A 30 -2.97 -21.13 12.42
C THR A 30 -1.76 -20.20 12.38
N VAL A 31 -1.49 -19.56 11.24
CA VAL A 31 -0.42 -18.57 11.09
C VAL A 31 -0.68 -17.35 11.98
N SER A 32 -1.92 -16.86 12.03
CA SER A 32 -2.37 -15.79 12.92
C SER A 32 -2.10 -16.11 14.38
N GLY A 33 -2.41 -17.34 14.82
CA GLY A 33 -2.11 -17.80 16.18
C GLY A 33 -0.60 -17.81 16.49
N PHE A 34 0.24 -18.25 15.55
CA PHE A 34 1.70 -18.20 15.73
C PHE A 34 2.24 -16.76 15.77
N LEU A 35 1.69 -15.84 14.98
CA LEU A 35 2.06 -14.43 15.04
C LEU A 35 1.63 -13.78 16.38
N ALA A 36 0.45 -14.14 16.89
CA ALA A 36 0.01 -13.71 18.21
C ALA A 36 0.93 -14.23 19.33
N GLU A 37 1.38 -15.49 19.25
CA GLU A 37 2.39 -16.07 20.18
C GLU A 37 3.71 -15.28 20.16
N LEU A 38 4.07 -14.66 19.03
CA LEU A 38 5.28 -13.85 18.86
C LEU A 38 5.10 -12.38 19.28
N GLY A 39 3.88 -11.99 19.68
CA GLY A 39 3.57 -10.65 20.20
C GLY A 39 2.82 -9.72 19.24
N ALA A 40 2.35 -10.22 18.09
CA ALA A 40 1.49 -9.44 17.21
C ALA A 40 0.09 -9.24 17.80
N VAL A 41 -0.48 -8.04 17.62
CA VAL A 41 -1.89 -7.80 17.94
C VAL A 41 -2.74 -8.16 16.73
N ILE A 42 -3.73 -9.03 16.91
CA ILE A 42 -4.57 -9.53 15.80
C ILE A 42 -5.85 -8.70 15.70
N ILE A 43 -6.14 -8.22 14.49
CA ILE A 43 -7.43 -7.68 14.08
C ILE A 43 -8.09 -8.72 13.16
N SER A 44 -9.23 -9.28 13.58
CA SER A 44 -10.00 -10.22 12.76
C SER A 44 -11.07 -9.47 11.96
N ALA A 45 -10.97 -9.53 10.62
CA ALA A 45 -11.99 -8.95 9.74
C ALA A 45 -13.36 -9.66 9.91
N ASP A 46 -13.37 -10.96 10.20
CA ASP A 46 -14.59 -11.71 10.44
C ASP A 46 -15.31 -11.23 11.72
N GLU A 47 -14.56 -10.90 12.77
CA GLU A 47 -15.12 -10.32 14.00
C GLU A 47 -15.67 -8.92 13.77
N ILE A 48 -14.93 -8.06 13.06
CA ILE A 48 -15.39 -6.72 12.68
C ILE A 48 -16.66 -6.79 11.83
N GLY A 49 -16.74 -7.73 10.89
CA GLY A 49 -17.95 -7.96 10.10
C GLY A 49 -19.16 -8.32 10.97
N HIS A 50 -18.96 -9.09 12.05
CA HIS A 50 -20.03 -9.40 13.00
C HIS A 50 -20.42 -8.19 13.87
N GLU A 51 -19.46 -7.38 14.28
CA GLU A 51 -19.71 -6.14 15.04
C GLU A 51 -20.47 -5.11 14.19
N ALA A 52 -20.13 -4.98 12.91
CA ALA A 52 -20.79 -4.07 11.97
C ALA A 52 -22.26 -4.43 11.72
N LEU A 53 -22.68 -5.65 12.02
CA LEU A 53 -24.07 -6.11 11.87
C LEU A 53 -24.87 -6.07 13.18
N GLN A 54 -24.37 -5.41 14.23
CA GLN A 54 -25.14 -5.21 15.46
C GLN A 54 -26.38 -4.34 15.20
N PRO A 55 -27.51 -4.64 15.86
CA PRO A 55 -28.75 -3.87 15.70
C PRO A 55 -28.56 -2.37 15.86
N SER A 56 -29.28 -1.59 15.06
CA SER A 56 -29.26 -0.11 15.08
C SER A 56 -27.93 0.54 14.67
N SER A 57 -26.98 -0.22 14.13
CA SER A 57 -25.84 0.36 13.42
C SER A 57 -26.23 0.81 12.01
N ALA A 58 -25.54 1.79 11.46
CA ALA A 58 -25.81 2.29 10.10
C ALA A 58 -25.66 1.18 9.04
N THR A 59 -24.69 0.28 9.22
CA THR A 59 -24.47 -0.86 8.32
C THR A 59 -25.59 -1.89 8.45
N TRP A 60 -26.04 -2.20 9.67
CA TRP A 60 -27.21 -3.06 9.87
C TRP A 60 -28.46 -2.51 9.18
N GLU A 61 -28.74 -1.21 9.31
CA GLU A 61 -29.90 -0.56 8.65
C GLU A 61 -29.85 -0.72 7.12
N GLN A 62 -28.66 -0.51 6.53
CA GLN A 62 -28.46 -0.68 5.08
C GLN A 62 -28.66 -2.13 4.64
N VAL A 63 -28.15 -3.11 5.40
CA VAL A 63 -28.32 -4.53 5.10
C VAL A 63 -29.80 -4.93 5.21
N VAL A 64 -30.51 -4.50 6.25
CA VAL A 64 -31.95 -4.78 6.39
C VAL A 64 -32.77 -4.11 5.29
N ALA A 65 -32.41 -2.89 4.89
CA ALA A 65 -33.07 -2.21 3.77
C ALA A 65 -32.87 -2.95 2.44
N ALA A 66 -31.68 -3.52 2.20
CA ALA A 66 -31.36 -4.22 0.97
C ALA A 66 -31.95 -5.64 0.90
N PHE A 67 -31.92 -6.40 2.00
CA PHE A 67 -32.28 -7.81 2.03
C PHE A 67 -33.62 -8.11 2.72
N GLY A 68 -34.28 -7.07 3.24
CA GLY A 68 -35.57 -7.15 3.91
C GLY A 68 -35.47 -7.66 5.36
N THR A 69 -36.59 -7.60 6.07
CA THR A 69 -36.69 -7.99 7.49
C THR A 69 -36.70 -9.51 7.72
N ASP A 70 -36.86 -10.31 6.67
CA ASP A 70 -36.93 -11.77 6.77
C ASP A 70 -35.60 -12.42 7.22
N ILE A 71 -34.50 -11.69 7.02
CA ILE A 71 -33.17 -12.07 7.50
C ILE A 71 -33.00 -11.83 9.01
N LEU A 72 -33.99 -11.29 9.71
CA LEU A 72 -33.87 -10.99 11.14
C LEU A 72 -34.31 -12.16 12.02
N LYS A 73 -33.67 -12.26 13.19
CA LYS A 73 -34.12 -13.09 14.31
C LYS A 73 -35.10 -12.33 15.19
N ASN A 74 -35.74 -13.05 16.11
CA ASN A 74 -36.48 -12.45 17.22
C ASN A 74 -35.51 -11.62 18.08
N GLY A 75 -35.62 -10.29 18.04
CA GLY A 75 -34.70 -9.37 18.71
C GLY A 75 -33.97 -8.39 17.77
N GLY A 76 -34.17 -8.49 16.46
CA GLY A 76 -33.62 -7.55 15.48
C GLY A 76 -32.17 -7.84 15.05
N GLU A 77 -31.53 -8.87 15.58
CA GLU A 77 -30.24 -9.35 15.08
C GLU A 77 -30.39 -10.00 13.69
N ILE A 78 -29.35 -9.88 12.86
CA ILE A 78 -29.30 -10.58 11.57
C ILE A 78 -29.06 -12.08 11.78
N ASP A 79 -29.95 -12.89 11.20
CA ASP A 79 -29.81 -14.32 11.01
C ASP A 79 -28.81 -14.60 9.88
N ARG A 80 -27.55 -14.75 10.27
CA ARG A 80 -26.43 -15.07 9.37
C ARG A 80 -26.66 -16.33 8.54
N GLN A 81 -27.42 -17.31 9.04
CA GLN A 81 -27.68 -18.53 8.27
C GLN A 81 -28.67 -18.24 7.14
N LYS A 82 -29.71 -17.44 7.39
CA LYS A 82 -30.64 -16.99 6.35
C LYS A 82 -29.95 -16.07 5.34
N LEU A 83 -29.25 -15.04 5.82
CA LEU A 83 -28.53 -14.10 4.94
C LEU A 83 -27.51 -14.85 4.08
N GLY A 84 -26.70 -15.71 4.69
CA GLY A 84 -25.76 -16.59 3.98
C GLY A 84 -26.46 -17.46 2.92
N GLY A 85 -27.61 -18.04 3.26
CA GLY A 85 -28.41 -18.83 2.32
C GLY A 85 -28.91 -18.06 1.08
N ILE A 86 -29.03 -16.74 1.18
CA ILE A 86 -29.35 -15.83 0.06
C ILE A 86 -28.08 -15.50 -0.71
N VAL A 87 -27.08 -14.91 -0.05
CA VAL A 87 -25.90 -14.35 -0.74
C VAL A 87 -24.99 -15.41 -1.35
N PHE A 88 -24.90 -16.62 -0.79
CA PHE A 88 -24.08 -17.68 -1.38
C PHE A 88 -24.73 -18.35 -2.60
N LYS A 89 -26.01 -18.07 -2.89
CA LYS A 89 -26.73 -18.61 -4.07
C LYS A 89 -26.88 -17.60 -5.21
N ASP A 90 -26.67 -16.33 -4.94
CA ASP A 90 -26.89 -15.24 -5.89
C ASP A 90 -25.69 -14.28 -5.86
N ALA A 91 -24.95 -14.22 -6.98
CA ALA A 91 -23.77 -13.39 -7.11
C ALA A 91 -24.10 -11.88 -7.03
N GLY A 92 -25.28 -11.46 -7.49
CA GLY A 92 -25.75 -10.08 -7.37
C GLY A 92 -26.06 -9.72 -5.92
N ALA A 93 -26.70 -10.64 -5.18
CA ALA A 93 -26.92 -10.49 -3.74
C ALA A 93 -25.60 -10.40 -2.95
N MET A 94 -24.61 -11.25 -3.28
CA MET A 94 -23.27 -11.16 -2.68
C MET A 94 -22.60 -9.82 -2.98
N SER A 95 -22.66 -9.38 -4.24
CA SER A 95 -22.09 -8.09 -4.65
C SER A 95 -22.73 -6.92 -3.90
N GLU A 96 -24.04 -6.96 -3.68
CA GLU A 96 -24.74 -5.90 -2.94
C GLU A 96 -24.37 -5.91 -1.45
N LEU A 97 -24.26 -7.08 -0.83
CA LEU A 97 -23.78 -7.18 0.55
C LEU A 97 -22.36 -6.63 0.68
N ASN A 98 -21.45 -7.01 -0.23
CA ASN A 98 -20.07 -6.55 -0.22
C ASN A 98 -19.96 -5.03 -0.41
N ARG A 99 -20.81 -4.45 -1.28
CA ARG A 99 -20.87 -2.99 -1.50
C ARG A 99 -21.24 -2.20 -0.24
N ILE A 100 -22.05 -2.79 0.63
CA ILE A 100 -22.45 -2.21 1.93
C ILE A 100 -21.35 -2.46 2.98
N MET A 101 -20.87 -3.71 3.06
CA MET A 101 -19.98 -4.15 4.15
C MET A 101 -18.54 -3.66 4.00
N HIS A 102 -17.95 -3.73 2.79
CA HIS A 102 -16.53 -3.45 2.62
C HIS A 102 -16.13 -2.02 3.04
N PRO A 103 -16.83 -0.95 2.63
CA PRO A 103 -16.46 0.41 3.04
C PRO A 103 -16.67 0.64 4.54
N ALA A 104 -17.71 0.06 5.13
CA ALA A 104 -17.99 0.20 6.56
C ALA A 104 -16.91 -0.50 7.40
N MET A 105 -16.54 -1.73 7.03
CA MET A 105 -15.50 -2.48 7.72
C MET A 105 -14.12 -1.85 7.53
N HIS A 106 -13.80 -1.32 6.34
CA HIS A 106 -12.54 -0.60 6.08
C HIS A 106 -12.31 0.53 7.08
N GLY A 107 -13.32 1.40 7.28
CA GLY A 107 -13.21 2.50 8.24
C GLY A 107 -13.04 2.04 9.70
N VAL A 108 -13.66 0.93 10.08
CA VAL A 108 -13.48 0.34 11.43
C VAL A 108 -12.08 -0.23 11.61
N VAL A 109 -11.56 -0.93 10.60
CA VAL A 109 -10.19 -1.46 10.61
C VAL A 109 -9.19 -0.30 10.68
N GLU A 110 -9.36 0.72 9.85
CA GLU A 110 -8.49 1.91 9.85
C GLU A 110 -8.42 2.54 11.25
N GLU A 111 -9.57 2.76 11.89
CA GLU A 111 -9.62 3.35 13.23
C GLU A 111 -8.99 2.45 14.30
N ARG A 112 -9.19 1.12 14.20
CA ARG A 112 -8.58 0.16 15.12
C ARG A 112 -7.07 0.15 14.98
N VAL A 113 -6.55 0.17 13.76
CA VAL A 113 -5.11 0.27 13.47
C VAL A 113 -4.54 1.57 14.06
N ARG A 114 -5.20 2.72 13.84
CA ARG A 114 -4.79 4.00 14.45
C ARG A 114 -4.74 3.95 15.98
N THR A 115 -5.75 3.32 16.59
CA THR A 115 -5.83 3.18 18.06
C THR A 115 -4.65 2.34 18.58
N LEU A 116 -4.39 1.18 17.96
CA LEU A 116 -3.28 0.31 18.36
C LEU A 116 -1.92 0.97 18.15
N GLU A 117 -1.78 1.78 17.10
CA GLU A 117 -0.56 2.57 16.89
C GLU A 117 -0.34 3.56 18.05
N ALA A 118 -1.39 4.27 18.46
CA ALA A 118 -1.32 5.22 19.58
C ALA A 118 -1.03 4.53 20.92
N GLU A 119 -1.47 3.28 21.08
CA GLU A 119 -1.16 2.42 22.23
C GLU A 119 0.26 1.83 22.19
N GLY A 120 1.00 2.02 21.10
CA GLY A 120 2.39 1.59 20.96
C GLY A 120 2.56 0.14 20.51
N ALA A 121 1.56 -0.44 19.82
CA ALA A 121 1.71 -1.75 19.19
C ALA A 121 2.86 -1.72 18.18
N ALA A 122 3.74 -2.73 18.23
CA ALA A 122 4.85 -2.84 17.28
C ALA A 122 4.43 -3.52 15.97
N VAL A 123 3.57 -4.53 16.05
CA VAL A 123 3.06 -5.25 14.88
C VAL A 123 1.58 -5.54 15.06
N VAL A 124 0.80 -5.21 14.05
CA VAL A 124 -0.63 -5.52 13.95
C VAL A 124 -0.83 -6.46 12.78
N VAL A 125 -1.63 -7.52 12.95
CA VAL A 125 -1.99 -8.44 11.88
C VAL A 125 -3.48 -8.29 11.60
N LEU A 126 -3.80 -7.82 10.40
CA LEU A 126 -5.16 -7.83 9.85
C LEU A 126 -5.42 -9.19 9.20
N GLU A 127 -6.09 -10.10 9.92
CA GLU A 127 -6.56 -11.37 9.36
C GLU A 127 -7.83 -11.14 8.54
N ALA A 128 -7.68 -11.13 7.21
CA ALA A 128 -8.77 -10.82 6.28
C ALA A 128 -8.78 -11.81 5.08
N PRO A 129 -9.73 -12.75 5.02
CA PRO A 129 -9.86 -13.68 3.88
C PRO A 129 -10.09 -12.96 2.54
N LEU A 130 -10.73 -11.79 2.57
CA LEU A 130 -11.06 -10.97 1.40
C LEU A 130 -10.18 -9.73 1.26
N LEU A 131 -8.99 -9.69 1.88
CA LEU A 131 -8.10 -8.51 1.87
C LEU A 131 -7.91 -7.92 0.46
N VAL A 132 -7.66 -8.79 -0.52
CA VAL A 132 -7.41 -8.38 -1.92
C VAL A 132 -8.73 -8.06 -2.62
N GLU A 133 -9.73 -8.91 -2.50
CA GLU A 133 -11.03 -8.72 -3.13
C GLU A 133 -11.80 -7.49 -2.63
N ALA A 134 -11.53 -7.07 -1.38
CA ALA A 134 -12.11 -5.89 -0.77
C ALA A 134 -11.29 -4.61 -1.03
N ASP A 135 -10.16 -4.72 -1.73
CA ASP A 135 -9.22 -3.62 -2.01
C ASP A 135 -8.71 -2.92 -0.74
N TRP A 136 -8.37 -3.71 0.29
CA TRP A 136 -7.87 -3.21 1.59
C TRP A 136 -6.34 -3.21 1.67
N LEU A 137 -5.67 -3.28 0.53
CA LEU A 137 -4.21 -3.29 0.48
C LEU A 137 -3.61 -1.99 1.00
N ASP A 138 -4.34 -0.88 0.90
CA ASP A 138 -4.00 0.44 1.44
C ASP A 138 -3.82 0.43 2.97
N LEU A 139 -4.58 -0.42 3.68
CA LEU A 139 -4.53 -0.55 5.14
C LEU A 139 -3.31 -1.29 5.69
N VAL A 140 -2.50 -1.92 4.82
CA VAL A 140 -1.40 -2.79 5.25
C VAL A 140 -0.05 -2.33 4.69
N ASP A 141 1.01 -2.60 5.43
CA ASP A 141 2.40 -2.40 5.00
C ASP A 141 2.91 -3.62 4.22
N GLU A 142 2.45 -4.81 4.60
CA GLU A 142 2.92 -6.09 4.08
C GLU A 142 1.78 -7.09 3.96
N VAL A 143 1.76 -7.90 2.90
CA VAL A 143 0.74 -8.91 2.64
C VAL A 143 1.34 -10.31 2.80
N TRP A 144 0.77 -11.10 3.70
CA TRP A 144 1.12 -12.49 3.92
C TRP A 144 0.01 -13.38 3.37
N VAL A 145 0.36 -14.24 2.42
CA VAL A 145 -0.60 -15.18 1.80
C VAL A 145 -0.28 -16.59 2.27
N THR A 146 -1.26 -17.23 2.90
CA THR A 146 -1.20 -18.66 3.20
C THR A 146 -1.67 -19.48 2.00
N VAL A 147 -0.89 -20.50 1.64
CA VAL A 147 -1.19 -21.40 0.53
C VAL A 147 -1.15 -22.86 0.99
N ALA A 148 -1.86 -23.72 0.27
CA ALA A 148 -1.83 -25.18 0.38
C ALA A 148 -2.33 -25.77 -0.93
N SER A 149 -2.01 -27.04 -1.21
CA SER A 149 -2.58 -27.72 -2.38
C SER A 149 -4.11 -27.84 -2.27
N GLU A 150 -4.79 -27.87 -3.42
CA GLU A 150 -6.25 -28.04 -3.45
C GLU A 150 -6.69 -29.33 -2.75
N TYR A 151 -5.89 -30.40 -2.87
CA TYR A 151 -6.13 -31.65 -2.16
C TYR A 151 -6.19 -31.45 -0.64
N THR A 152 -5.15 -30.82 -0.07
CA THR A 152 -5.07 -30.53 1.36
C THR A 152 -6.16 -29.57 1.82
N VAL A 153 -6.51 -28.57 1.00
CA VAL A 153 -7.61 -27.63 1.29
C VAL A 153 -8.96 -28.36 1.39
N VAL A 154 -9.26 -29.24 0.44
CA VAL A 154 -10.50 -30.04 0.44
C VAL A 154 -10.56 -30.95 1.66
N GLU A 155 -9.47 -31.67 1.97
CA GLU A 155 -9.38 -32.54 3.14
C GLU A 155 -9.61 -31.77 4.46
N ARG A 156 -9.00 -30.59 4.59
CA ARG A 156 -9.18 -29.70 5.75
C ARG A 156 -10.61 -29.17 5.85
N CYS A 157 -11.22 -28.80 4.75
CA CYS A 157 -12.60 -28.32 4.74
C CYS A 157 -13.60 -29.42 5.11
N SER A 158 -13.37 -30.66 4.66
CA SER A 158 -14.18 -31.80 5.08
C SER A 158 -13.99 -32.13 6.57
N SER A 159 -12.75 -32.20 7.05
CA SER A 159 -12.46 -32.56 8.45
C SER A 159 -12.86 -31.49 9.46
N ARG A 160 -12.63 -30.20 9.17
CA ARG A 160 -12.91 -29.08 10.09
C ARG A 160 -14.35 -28.59 10.02
N SER A 161 -14.92 -28.50 8.82
CA SER A 161 -16.19 -27.81 8.58
C SER A 161 -17.31 -28.75 8.13
N GLY A 162 -17.04 -30.05 7.99
CA GLY A 162 -18.03 -31.05 7.58
C GLY A 162 -18.53 -30.86 6.15
N LEU A 163 -17.82 -30.09 5.32
CA LEU A 163 -18.20 -29.82 3.94
C LEU A 163 -17.97 -31.05 3.07
N SER A 164 -18.89 -31.32 2.14
CA SER A 164 -18.63 -32.30 1.08
C SER A 164 -17.53 -31.80 0.14
N GLU A 165 -16.88 -32.72 -0.57
CA GLU A 165 -15.86 -32.36 -1.56
C GLU A 165 -16.40 -31.38 -2.60
N VAL A 166 -17.63 -31.60 -3.09
CA VAL A 166 -18.29 -30.71 -4.06
C VAL A 166 -18.46 -29.30 -3.49
N GLN A 167 -18.96 -29.18 -2.26
CA GLN A 167 -19.14 -27.89 -1.60
C GLN A 167 -17.81 -27.18 -1.30
N ALA A 168 -16.77 -27.93 -0.96
CA ALA A 168 -15.43 -27.38 -0.75
C ALA A 168 -14.89 -26.79 -2.06
N ARG A 169 -14.96 -27.53 -3.17
CA ARG A 169 -14.51 -27.07 -4.49
C ARG A 169 -15.30 -25.87 -5.02
N GLU A 170 -16.62 -25.85 -4.83
CA GLU A 170 -17.46 -24.68 -5.15
C GLU A 170 -16.96 -23.43 -4.44
N ARG A 171 -16.65 -23.52 -3.13
CA ARG A 171 -16.12 -22.40 -2.35
C ARG A 171 -14.70 -21.98 -2.75
N ILE A 172 -13.84 -22.93 -3.12
CA ILE A 172 -12.50 -22.62 -3.64
C ILE A 172 -12.62 -21.84 -4.94
N SER A 173 -13.49 -22.30 -5.85
CA SER A 173 -13.66 -21.71 -7.18
C SER A 173 -14.33 -20.33 -7.19
N SER A 174 -15.07 -19.97 -6.13
CA SER A 174 -15.74 -18.66 -6.03
C SER A 174 -14.87 -17.56 -5.43
N GLN A 175 -13.68 -17.90 -4.95
CA GLN A 175 -12.70 -16.96 -4.39
C GLN A 175 -11.63 -16.62 -5.42
N LEU A 176 -10.89 -15.53 -5.18
CA LEU A 176 -9.67 -15.26 -5.94
C LEU A 176 -8.72 -16.45 -5.83
N SER A 177 -8.17 -16.89 -6.97
CA SER A 177 -7.28 -18.04 -7.03
C SER A 177 -6.05 -17.85 -6.14
N SER A 178 -5.46 -18.94 -5.66
CA SER A 178 -4.22 -18.85 -4.86
C SER A 178 -3.09 -18.21 -5.67
N GLU A 179 -3.01 -18.50 -6.97
CA GLU A 179 -2.02 -17.90 -7.88
C GLU A 179 -2.19 -16.38 -7.98
N ASP A 180 -3.43 -15.90 -8.15
CA ASP A 180 -3.69 -14.46 -8.23
C ASP A 180 -3.45 -13.77 -6.89
N ARG A 181 -3.82 -14.39 -5.76
CA ARG A 181 -3.52 -13.87 -4.41
C ARG A 181 -2.01 -13.75 -4.17
N VAL A 182 -1.23 -14.74 -4.59
CA VAL A 182 0.23 -14.73 -4.44
C VAL A 182 0.89 -13.56 -5.17
N ARG A 183 0.28 -13.02 -6.24
CA ARG A 183 0.79 -11.82 -6.92
C ARG A 183 0.80 -10.57 -6.04
N TYR A 184 -0.02 -10.56 -4.99
CA TYR A 184 -0.06 -9.48 -4.00
C TYR A 184 0.78 -9.79 -2.77
N ALA A 185 1.33 -11.00 -2.65
CA ALA A 185 2.03 -11.44 -1.47
C ALA A 185 3.43 -10.83 -1.41
N ASP A 186 3.73 -10.17 -0.31
CA ASP A 186 5.11 -9.93 0.06
C ASP A 186 5.68 -11.23 0.67
N VAL A 187 4.91 -11.96 1.51
CA VAL A 187 5.29 -13.29 2.04
C VAL A 187 4.30 -14.35 1.59
N VAL A 188 4.81 -15.48 1.07
CA VAL A 188 4.04 -16.71 0.91
C VAL A 188 4.40 -17.68 2.02
N ILE A 189 3.39 -18.13 2.78
CA ILE A 189 3.53 -19.16 3.80
C ILE A 189 2.87 -20.44 3.27
N ASP A 190 3.70 -21.40 2.86
CA ASP A 190 3.23 -22.73 2.53
C ASP A 190 2.80 -23.46 3.81
N THR A 191 1.54 -23.87 3.84
CA THR A 191 0.95 -24.62 4.95
C THR A 191 0.72 -26.09 4.60
N ASP A 192 1.19 -26.57 3.44
CA ASP A 192 1.11 -27.97 3.03
C ASP A 192 2.25 -28.83 3.60
N VAL A 193 2.75 -28.42 4.77
CA VAL A 193 3.85 -29.03 5.53
C VAL A 193 3.41 -29.24 6.99
N SER A 194 4.27 -29.81 7.82
CA SER A 194 3.92 -30.03 9.23
C SER A 194 3.72 -28.71 9.98
N LEU A 195 2.91 -28.71 11.04
CA LEU A 195 2.68 -27.53 11.87
C LEU A 195 3.97 -26.95 12.46
N ASN A 196 4.97 -27.79 12.75
CA ASN A 196 6.27 -27.34 13.23
C ASN A 196 7.06 -26.59 12.14
N GLU A 197 7.03 -27.07 10.90
CA GLU A 197 7.65 -26.38 9.77
C GLU A 197 6.98 -25.04 9.49
N VAL A 198 5.63 -24.98 9.53
CA VAL A 198 4.90 -23.71 9.40
C VAL A 198 5.31 -22.74 10.52
N ARG A 199 5.35 -23.20 11.77
CA ARG A 199 5.76 -22.37 12.92
C ARG A 199 7.19 -21.86 12.77
N GLN A 200 8.11 -22.71 12.34
CA GLN A 200 9.51 -22.32 12.07
C GLN A 200 9.56 -21.25 10.98
N ARG A 201 8.85 -21.45 9.88
CA ARG A 201 8.80 -20.49 8.79
C ARG A 201 8.24 -19.13 9.23
N VAL A 202 7.15 -19.11 10.00
CA VAL A 202 6.58 -17.88 10.56
C VAL A 202 7.60 -17.16 11.45
N ARG A 203 8.31 -17.89 12.32
CA ARG A 203 9.34 -17.30 13.19
C ARG A 203 10.52 -16.74 12.40
N GLU A 204 11.01 -17.46 11.39
CA GLU A 204 12.11 -17.00 10.54
C GLU A 204 11.79 -15.66 9.88
N VAL A 205 10.59 -15.55 9.30
CA VAL A 205 10.15 -14.33 8.62
C VAL A 205 9.91 -13.20 9.63
N TRP A 206 9.35 -13.51 10.80
CA TRP A 206 9.16 -12.56 11.89
C TRP A 206 10.48 -11.96 12.40
N GLU A 207 11.51 -12.79 12.56
CA GLU A 207 12.82 -12.38 13.09
C GLU A 207 13.66 -11.60 12.08
N HIS A 208 13.32 -11.66 10.79
CA HIS A 208 14.03 -10.95 9.72
C HIS A 208 13.07 -10.00 8.97
N PRO A 209 12.61 -8.90 9.63
CA PRO A 209 11.78 -7.90 8.98
C PRO A 209 12.50 -7.33 7.76
N ARG A 210 11.75 -7.14 6.69
CA ARG A 210 12.34 -6.73 5.42
C ARG A 210 12.56 -5.21 5.41
N PRO A 211 13.76 -4.73 5.04
CA PRO A 211 14.09 -3.31 5.08
C PRO A 211 13.10 -2.42 4.31
N HIS A 212 12.52 -2.92 3.21
CA HIS A 212 11.55 -2.17 2.42
C HIS A 212 10.21 -1.97 3.13
N VAL A 213 9.76 -2.90 3.99
CA VAL A 213 8.54 -2.76 4.77
C VAL A 213 8.72 -1.67 5.83
N ALA A 214 9.87 -1.67 6.50
CA ALA A 214 10.23 -0.60 7.43
C ALA A 214 10.30 0.77 6.74
N ALA A 215 10.88 0.86 5.55
CA ALA A 215 10.93 2.09 4.78
C ALA A 215 9.52 2.58 4.37
N LYS A 216 8.66 1.68 3.90
CA LYS A 216 7.26 1.99 3.54
C LYS A 216 6.46 2.49 4.74
N ALA A 217 6.54 1.79 5.87
CA ALA A 217 5.86 2.16 7.11
C ALA A 217 6.37 3.52 7.64
N ALA A 218 7.68 3.74 7.65
CA ALA A 218 8.29 5.00 8.06
C ALA A 218 7.81 6.18 7.20
N ILE A 219 7.79 6.01 5.88
CA ILE A 219 7.27 7.02 4.95
C ILE A 219 5.80 7.29 5.21
N ARG A 220 4.94 6.26 5.20
CA ARG A 220 3.50 6.42 5.43
C ARG A 220 3.22 7.19 6.71
N ARG A 221 3.85 6.79 7.82
CA ARG A 221 3.72 7.46 9.12
C ARG A 221 4.15 8.92 9.06
N ALA A 222 5.33 9.20 8.53
CA ALA A 222 5.85 10.55 8.42
C ALA A 222 4.94 11.47 7.60
N LEU A 223 4.29 10.93 6.57
CA LEU A 223 3.37 11.69 5.73
C LEU A 223 1.98 11.86 6.37
N CYS A 224 1.48 10.87 7.13
CA CYS A 224 0.18 10.94 7.80
C CYS A 224 0.19 11.83 9.05
N GLN A 225 1.30 11.88 9.79
CA GLN A 225 1.38 12.62 11.07
C GLN A 225 1.68 14.11 10.89
N ARG A 226 1.94 14.57 9.66
CA ARG A 226 2.26 15.98 9.39
C ARG A 226 1.07 16.72 8.79
N GLU A 227 0.88 17.96 9.21
CA GLU A 227 0.02 18.88 8.50
C GLU A 227 0.72 19.33 7.22
N ARG A 228 0.13 18.99 6.07
CA ARG A 228 0.69 19.35 4.76
C ARG A 228 0.62 20.86 4.56
N LYS A 229 1.73 21.46 4.14
CA LYS A 229 1.74 22.86 3.66
C LYS A 229 1.18 22.91 2.24
N VAL A 230 -0.04 23.43 2.13
CA VAL A 230 -0.72 23.69 0.86
C VAL A 230 -0.44 25.14 0.46
N HIS A 231 -0.06 25.36 -0.79
CA HIS A 231 0.14 26.74 -1.26
C HIS A 231 -1.17 27.27 -1.85
N SER A 232 -1.74 28.29 -1.19
CA SER A 232 -2.86 29.06 -1.71
C SER A 232 -2.33 30.27 -2.49
N GLY A 233 -2.58 30.30 -3.79
CA GLY A 233 -2.22 31.43 -4.65
C GLY A 233 -2.86 31.30 -6.02
N GLU A 234 -3.45 32.39 -6.51
CA GLU A 234 -3.96 32.47 -7.88
C GLU A 234 -2.77 32.66 -8.86
N GLY A 235 -2.88 32.11 -10.07
CA GLY A 235 -1.89 32.30 -11.15
C GLY A 235 -0.83 31.20 -11.32
N TRP A 236 -0.77 30.21 -10.43
CA TRP A 236 0.11 29.05 -10.59
C TRP A 236 -0.42 28.03 -11.61
N ARG A 237 0.46 27.50 -12.46
CA ARG A 237 0.16 26.29 -13.25
C ARG A 237 0.26 25.08 -12.33
N ARG A 238 -0.86 24.40 -12.09
CA ARG A 238 -0.86 23.22 -11.20
C ARG A 238 -0.26 22.02 -11.93
N ALA A 239 0.60 21.29 -11.23
CA ALA A 239 1.17 20.03 -11.69
C ALA A 239 1.19 19.02 -10.55
N ALA A 240 1.25 17.74 -10.91
CA ALA A 240 1.36 16.66 -9.95
C ALA A 240 2.37 15.62 -10.43
N VAL A 241 3.14 15.07 -9.48
CA VAL A 241 4.16 14.06 -9.75
C VAL A 241 3.98 12.88 -8.82
N LEU A 242 4.35 11.69 -9.28
CA LEU A 242 4.46 10.50 -8.45
C LEU A 242 5.93 10.27 -8.11
N ILE A 243 6.23 10.01 -6.84
CA ILE A 243 7.51 9.54 -6.32
C ILE A 243 7.36 8.03 -6.17
N PRO A 244 7.76 7.25 -7.19
CA PRO A 244 7.46 5.84 -7.24
C PRO A 244 8.59 5.08 -6.55
N LEU A 245 8.23 4.34 -5.51
CA LEU A 245 9.12 3.52 -4.70
C LEU A 245 8.88 2.06 -5.03
N TYR A 246 9.93 1.30 -5.26
CA TYR A 246 9.79 -0.14 -5.39
C TYR A 246 10.92 -0.85 -4.66
N HIS A 247 10.73 -2.13 -4.40
CA HIS A 247 11.76 -2.96 -3.82
C HIS A 247 12.18 -4.05 -4.79
N GLU A 248 13.46 -4.37 -4.80
CA GLU A 248 14.00 -5.51 -5.52
C GLU A 248 15.07 -6.13 -4.62
N ALA A 249 14.89 -7.42 -4.31
CA ALA A 249 15.61 -8.10 -3.24
C ALA A 249 15.52 -7.30 -1.91
N ASP A 250 16.65 -7.00 -1.27
CA ASP A 250 16.70 -6.31 0.02
C ASP A 250 16.91 -4.79 -0.11
N GLN A 251 16.76 -4.23 -1.32
CA GLN A 251 16.99 -2.81 -1.58
C GLN A 251 15.71 -2.09 -2.02
N CYS A 252 15.56 -0.85 -1.53
CA CYS A 252 14.50 0.07 -1.91
C CYS A 252 15.04 1.07 -2.93
N TYR A 253 14.26 1.35 -3.97
CA TYR A 253 14.62 2.22 -5.08
C TYR A 253 13.58 3.32 -5.26
N VAL A 254 14.05 4.51 -5.60
CA VAL A 254 13.23 5.59 -6.15
C VAL A 254 13.35 5.56 -7.66
N LEU A 255 12.22 5.47 -8.35
CA LEU A 255 12.16 5.53 -9.80
C LEU A 255 12.04 6.99 -10.27
N VAL A 256 12.93 7.41 -11.17
CA VAL A 256 12.89 8.73 -11.80
C VAL A 256 13.02 8.58 -13.31
N THR A 257 12.57 9.57 -14.06
CA THR A 257 12.71 9.64 -15.53
C THR A 257 13.79 10.64 -15.89
N LYS A 258 14.57 10.33 -16.94
CA LYS A 258 15.38 11.34 -17.63
C LYS A 258 14.57 11.83 -18.82
N ARG A 259 14.29 13.13 -18.85
CA ARG A 259 13.53 13.74 -19.94
C ARG A 259 14.38 13.80 -21.21
N THR A 260 13.75 13.65 -22.38
CA THR A 260 14.44 13.86 -23.65
C THR A 260 14.88 15.32 -23.82
N GLU A 261 15.70 15.60 -24.83
CA GLU A 261 16.05 16.97 -25.23
C GLU A 261 14.92 17.68 -26.02
N ALA A 262 13.87 16.94 -26.39
CA ALA A 262 12.80 17.42 -27.27
C ALA A 262 11.66 18.15 -26.53
N VAL A 263 11.57 18.01 -25.21
CA VAL A 263 10.50 18.61 -24.38
C VAL A 263 10.65 20.13 -24.22
N ASP A 264 9.55 20.84 -24.00
CA ASP A 264 9.55 22.32 -23.93
C ASP A 264 10.23 22.88 -22.66
N HIS A 265 10.13 22.15 -21.54
CA HIS A 265 10.69 22.55 -20.25
C HIS A 265 11.53 21.42 -19.67
N HIS A 266 12.59 21.78 -18.92
CA HIS A 266 13.41 20.83 -18.16
C HIS A 266 14.10 19.74 -19.03
N LYS A 267 14.58 20.13 -20.21
CA LYS A 267 15.29 19.25 -21.16
C LYS A 267 16.47 18.52 -20.51
N GLY A 268 16.56 17.21 -20.73
CA GLY A 268 17.63 16.36 -20.20
C GLY A 268 17.64 16.20 -18.67
N GLN A 269 16.71 16.84 -17.94
CA GLN A 269 16.70 16.81 -16.48
C GLN A 269 16.12 15.48 -15.98
N ILE A 270 16.57 15.09 -14.78
CA ILE A 270 15.98 13.98 -14.04
C ILE A 270 14.79 14.51 -13.23
N SER A 271 13.63 13.91 -13.47
CA SER A 271 12.37 14.28 -12.85
C SER A 271 11.61 13.07 -12.33
N PHE A 272 10.69 13.33 -11.42
CA PHE A 272 9.64 12.36 -11.15
C PHE A 272 8.68 12.31 -12.33
N PRO A 273 8.13 11.12 -12.67
CA PRO A 273 7.08 11.05 -13.67
C PRO A 273 5.86 11.84 -13.20
N GLY A 274 5.24 12.57 -14.11
CA GLY A 274 4.18 13.52 -13.79
C GLY A 274 4.13 14.72 -14.71
N GLY A 275 3.09 15.55 -14.53
CA GLY A 275 2.81 16.60 -15.48
C GLY A 275 1.76 17.60 -15.02
N THR A 276 1.24 18.36 -15.99
CA THR A 276 0.31 19.47 -15.73
C THR A 276 -1.09 18.94 -15.46
N TRP A 277 -1.82 19.56 -14.53
CA TRP A 277 -3.23 19.24 -14.27
C TRP A 277 -4.09 19.52 -15.52
N ASP A 278 -4.79 18.50 -16.00
CA ASP A 278 -5.83 18.64 -17.02
C ASP A 278 -7.18 18.85 -16.33
N PRO A 279 -8.02 19.81 -16.76
CA PRO A 279 -9.37 19.99 -16.21
C PRO A 279 -10.29 18.75 -16.24
N LYS A 280 -9.96 17.73 -17.04
CA LYS A 280 -10.63 16.42 -17.07
C LYS A 280 -10.23 15.52 -15.91
N ASP A 281 -9.11 15.79 -15.24
CA ASP A 281 -8.68 15.05 -14.06
C ASP A 281 -9.52 15.50 -12.86
N THR A 282 -10.18 14.54 -12.21
CA THR A 282 -11.02 14.77 -11.01
C THR A 282 -10.19 15.16 -9.78
N SER A 283 -8.88 14.92 -9.79
CA SER A 283 -7.95 15.26 -8.73
C SER A 283 -6.52 15.37 -9.24
N LEU A 284 -5.64 16.00 -8.47
CA LEU A 284 -4.20 16.00 -8.75
C LEU A 284 -3.55 14.61 -8.62
N LEU A 285 -4.11 13.73 -7.79
CA LEU A 285 -3.67 12.34 -7.74
C LEU A 285 -3.94 11.64 -9.07
N GLN A 286 -5.13 11.86 -9.65
CA GLN A 286 -5.45 11.34 -10.97
C GLN A 286 -4.51 11.90 -12.04
N THR A 287 -4.11 13.18 -11.97
CA THR A 287 -3.08 13.74 -12.84
C THR A 287 -1.77 12.98 -12.72
N ALA A 288 -1.22 12.82 -11.51
CA ALA A 288 0.05 12.11 -11.33
C ALA A 288 -0.01 10.67 -11.88
N LEU A 289 -1.09 9.95 -11.63
CA LEU A 289 -1.27 8.58 -12.11
C LEU A 289 -1.48 8.50 -13.63
N ARG A 290 -2.23 9.44 -14.22
CA ARG A 290 -2.43 9.53 -15.68
C ARG A 290 -1.11 9.79 -16.38
N GLU A 291 -0.36 10.78 -15.92
CA GLU A 291 0.93 11.17 -16.48
C GLU A 291 1.96 10.03 -16.35
N CYS A 292 2.00 9.32 -15.21
CA CYS A 292 2.85 8.13 -15.07
C CYS A 292 2.49 7.03 -16.09
N ARG A 293 1.21 6.81 -16.35
CA ARG A 293 0.78 5.86 -17.36
C ARG A 293 1.19 6.30 -18.77
N GLU A 294 1.08 7.59 -19.07
CA GLU A 294 1.42 8.16 -20.37
C GLU A 294 2.94 8.16 -20.62
N GLU A 295 3.74 8.59 -19.65
CA GLU A 295 5.19 8.71 -19.77
C GLU A 295 5.93 7.36 -19.68
N ILE A 296 5.51 6.46 -18.79
CA ILE A 296 6.25 5.21 -18.49
C ILE A 296 5.40 3.93 -18.47
N GLY A 297 4.10 4.02 -18.78
CA GLY A 297 3.21 2.86 -18.85
C GLY A 297 2.76 2.30 -17.49
N LEU A 298 3.09 2.96 -16.37
CA LEU A 298 2.77 2.51 -15.03
C LEU A 298 1.26 2.60 -14.75
N GLN A 299 0.62 1.48 -14.41
CA GLN A 299 -0.81 1.43 -14.15
C GLN A 299 -1.14 1.87 -12.73
N ALA A 300 -2.24 2.61 -12.56
CA ALA A 300 -2.71 3.05 -11.24
C ALA A 300 -2.97 1.88 -10.28
N ALA A 301 -3.46 0.74 -10.79
CA ALA A 301 -3.74 -0.46 -10.00
C ALA A 301 -2.50 -1.14 -9.39
N ASP A 302 -1.31 -0.76 -9.87
CA ASP A 302 -0.02 -1.26 -9.38
C ASP A 302 0.68 -0.30 -8.42
N VAL A 303 0.04 0.84 -8.12
CA VAL A 303 0.56 1.87 -7.23
C VAL A 303 -0.28 1.95 -5.97
N GLN A 304 0.33 1.66 -4.83
CA GLN A 304 -0.23 1.93 -3.53
C GLN A 304 0.24 3.30 -3.03
N ILE A 305 -0.67 4.25 -2.88
CA ILE A 305 -0.33 5.58 -2.37
C ILE A 305 0.01 5.51 -0.87
N LEU A 306 1.19 6.00 -0.53
CA LEU A 306 1.70 6.06 0.85
C LEU A 306 1.41 7.40 1.51
N GLY A 307 1.23 8.46 0.71
CA GLY A 307 0.89 9.79 1.20
C GLY A 307 1.24 10.89 0.21
N GLN A 308 1.14 12.13 0.66
CA GLN A 308 1.34 13.33 -0.15
C GLN A 308 2.35 14.26 0.51
N LEU A 309 3.23 14.90 -0.26
CA LEU A 309 4.19 15.91 0.20
C LEU A 309 3.62 17.34 0.13
N ASP A 310 4.35 18.27 0.75
CA ASP A 310 4.04 19.71 0.67
C ASP A 310 4.15 20.20 -0.76
N ASP A 311 3.33 21.20 -1.10
CA ASP A 311 3.44 21.81 -2.43
C ASP A 311 4.82 22.43 -2.64
N THR A 312 5.34 22.25 -3.86
CA THR A 312 6.65 22.74 -4.27
C THR A 312 6.49 23.76 -5.39
N PRO A 313 6.58 25.06 -5.10
CA PRO A 313 6.57 26.09 -6.12
C PRO A 313 7.85 26.06 -6.95
N THR A 314 7.72 26.42 -8.22
CA THR A 314 8.83 26.63 -9.15
C THR A 314 8.68 28.04 -9.73
N TYR A 315 9.36 29.00 -9.10
CA TYR A 315 9.19 30.41 -9.43
C TYR A 315 9.62 30.75 -10.87
N THR A 316 10.63 30.06 -11.40
CA THR A 316 11.13 30.27 -12.77
C THR A 316 10.17 29.80 -13.86
N THR A 317 9.41 28.73 -13.59
CA THR A 317 8.51 28.08 -14.57
C THR A 317 7.04 28.25 -14.22
N ASN A 318 6.74 28.95 -13.12
CA ASN A 318 5.40 29.22 -12.59
C ASN A 318 4.54 27.96 -12.38
N PHE A 319 5.14 26.84 -11.99
CA PHE A 319 4.40 25.64 -11.56
C PHE A 319 4.28 25.54 -10.05
N LEU A 320 3.12 25.06 -9.61
CA LEU A 320 2.91 24.55 -8.27
C LEU A 320 2.77 23.03 -8.33
N ILE A 321 3.82 22.33 -7.90
CA ILE A 321 3.91 20.88 -7.99
C ILE A 321 3.41 20.25 -6.69
N THR A 322 2.44 19.34 -6.81
CA THR A 322 1.94 18.53 -5.71
C THR A 322 2.50 17.11 -5.82
N PRO A 323 3.42 16.69 -4.94
CA PRO A 323 4.04 15.36 -5.03
C PRO A 323 3.25 14.30 -4.24
N TYR A 324 3.05 13.14 -4.84
CA TYR A 324 2.49 11.94 -4.20
C TYR A 324 3.57 10.87 -4.07
N VAL A 325 3.60 10.16 -2.95
CA VAL A 325 4.53 9.03 -2.75
C VAL A 325 3.75 7.75 -2.91
N GLY A 326 4.24 6.83 -3.75
CA GLY A 326 3.56 5.56 -4.00
C GLY A 326 4.53 4.39 -4.01
N ALA A 327 4.15 3.28 -3.38
CA ALA A 327 4.82 2.00 -3.52
C ALA A 327 4.31 1.29 -4.78
N ILE A 328 5.21 0.80 -5.62
CA ILE A 328 4.90 0.07 -6.85
C ILE A 328 5.19 -1.42 -6.64
N ARG A 329 4.31 -2.29 -7.13
CA ARG A 329 4.61 -3.73 -7.25
C ARG A 329 5.69 -3.98 -8.29
N TRP A 330 6.74 -4.72 -7.99
CA TRP A 330 7.84 -4.99 -8.94
C TRP A 330 8.00 -6.50 -9.17
N PRO A 331 8.40 -6.98 -10.37
CA PRO A 331 8.80 -6.25 -11.59
C PRO A 331 7.62 -5.66 -12.38
N GLN A 332 7.90 -4.60 -13.16
CA GLN A 332 6.93 -3.98 -14.07
C GLN A 332 7.42 -3.99 -15.51
N HIS A 333 6.49 -4.19 -16.45
CA HIS A 333 6.74 -3.98 -17.87
C HIS A 333 6.45 -2.53 -18.25
N LEU A 334 7.45 -1.66 -18.05
CA LEU A 334 7.33 -0.24 -18.37
C LEU A 334 7.38 0.01 -19.89
N THR A 335 6.53 0.90 -20.38
CA THR A 335 6.49 1.34 -21.78
C THR A 335 6.70 2.84 -21.83
N LEU A 336 7.86 3.27 -22.30
CA LEU A 336 8.25 4.68 -22.28
C LEU A 336 7.66 5.45 -23.47
N ASP A 337 7.17 6.67 -23.25
CA ASP A 337 6.93 7.60 -24.35
C ASP A 337 8.28 8.15 -24.85
N PRO A 338 8.73 7.78 -26.06
CA PRO A 338 10.03 8.20 -26.59
C PRO A 338 10.11 9.70 -26.89
N ARG A 339 9.00 10.44 -26.83
CA ARG A 339 9.00 11.90 -26.99
C ARG A 339 9.37 12.59 -25.68
N GLU A 340 8.95 12.04 -24.55
CA GLU A 340 9.07 12.68 -23.25
C GLU A 340 10.20 12.08 -22.42
N VAL A 341 10.36 10.76 -22.45
CA VAL A 341 11.28 10.01 -21.60
C VAL A 341 12.38 9.35 -22.44
N GLU A 342 13.62 9.73 -22.15
CA GLU A 342 14.81 9.09 -22.74
C GLU A 342 15.08 7.74 -22.06
N GLU A 343 14.97 7.70 -20.74
CA GLU A 343 15.20 6.50 -19.94
C GLU A 343 14.55 6.60 -18.56
N VAL A 344 14.31 5.43 -17.96
CA VAL A 344 13.94 5.29 -16.54
C VAL A 344 15.19 4.95 -15.75
N VAL A 345 15.34 5.58 -14.59
CA VAL A 345 16.49 5.44 -13.70
C VAL A 345 16.00 4.98 -12.35
N SER A 346 16.58 3.88 -11.88
CA SER A 346 16.37 3.38 -10.53
C SER A 346 17.49 3.85 -9.62
N VAL A 347 17.16 4.70 -8.66
CA VAL A 347 18.12 5.27 -7.72
C VAL A 347 17.94 4.57 -6.37
N PRO A 348 18.95 3.84 -5.87
CA PRO A 348 18.86 3.20 -4.56
C PRO A 348 18.60 4.25 -3.46
N LEU A 349 17.66 3.97 -2.56
CA LEU A 349 17.35 4.86 -1.44
C LEU A 349 18.58 5.10 -0.56
N GLU A 350 19.46 4.11 -0.42
CA GLU A 350 20.73 4.23 0.32
C GLU A 350 21.66 5.30 -0.25
N VAL A 351 21.71 5.42 -1.58
CA VAL A 351 22.52 6.45 -2.26
C VAL A 351 21.99 7.84 -1.92
N LEU A 352 20.67 8.00 -1.87
CA LEU A 352 20.01 9.25 -1.55
C LEU A 352 20.15 9.64 -0.06
N LEU A 353 20.21 8.64 0.83
CA LEU A 353 20.42 8.85 2.27
C LEU A 353 21.89 9.11 2.65
N ASP A 354 22.83 8.80 1.75
CA ASP A 354 24.24 9.09 1.95
C ASP A 354 24.53 10.58 1.70
N LYS A 355 24.82 11.31 2.79
CA LYS A 355 25.15 12.74 2.75
C LYS A 355 26.35 13.08 1.87
N SER A 356 27.23 12.12 1.56
CA SER A 356 28.36 12.36 0.63
C SER A 356 27.91 12.52 -0.82
N ASN A 357 26.73 12.00 -1.17
CA ASN A 357 26.10 12.14 -2.49
C ASN A 357 25.19 13.38 -2.57
N PHE A 358 25.08 14.17 -1.50
CA PHE A 358 24.20 15.33 -1.42
C PHE A 358 25.00 16.63 -1.31
N ARG A 359 24.56 17.68 -2.03
CA ARG A 359 25.09 19.04 -1.88
C ARG A 359 23.95 20.05 -1.83
N GLU A 360 24.16 21.08 -1.02
CA GLU A 360 23.34 22.29 -1.01
C GLU A 360 24.19 23.49 -1.37
N GLU A 361 23.69 24.29 -2.31
CA GLU A 361 24.31 25.54 -2.70
C GLU A 361 23.29 26.67 -2.56
N LYS A 362 23.74 27.79 -2.02
CA LYS A 362 22.93 29.01 -1.93
C LYS A 362 23.17 29.79 -3.20
N GLU A 363 22.12 29.98 -3.99
CA GLU A 363 22.16 30.84 -5.17
C GLU A 363 21.30 32.07 -4.91
N VAL A 364 21.83 33.25 -5.24
CA VAL A 364 21.07 34.49 -5.17
C VAL A 364 20.44 34.73 -6.54
N ILE A 365 19.12 34.61 -6.62
CA ILE A 365 18.35 34.89 -7.85
C ILE A 365 17.59 36.20 -7.63
N GLY A 366 18.12 37.29 -8.20
CA GLY A 366 17.59 38.63 -7.93
C GLY A 366 17.94 39.10 -6.51
N ASP A 367 16.93 39.46 -5.72
CA ASP A 367 17.07 39.85 -4.30
C ASP A 367 16.77 38.69 -3.32
N GLU A 368 16.46 37.49 -3.83
CA GLU A 368 16.12 36.31 -3.01
C GLU A 368 17.24 35.28 -3.01
N GLU A 369 17.51 34.72 -1.82
CA GLU A 369 18.45 33.60 -1.64
C GLU A 369 17.67 32.29 -1.75
N VAL A 370 17.97 31.51 -2.79
CA VAL A 370 17.33 30.22 -3.07
C VAL A 370 18.33 29.10 -2.79
N GLN A 371 17.92 28.13 -1.97
CA GLN A 371 18.69 26.91 -1.77
C GLN A 371 18.47 25.94 -2.94
N GLN A 372 19.56 25.61 -3.63
CA GLN A 372 19.61 24.53 -4.61
C GLN A 372 20.09 23.24 -3.96
N CYS A 373 19.39 22.15 -4.25
CA CYS A 373 19.71 20.81 -3.78
C CYS A 373 20.22 19.96 -4.95
N PHE A 374 21.27 19.16 -4.71
CA PHE A 374 21.84 18.25 -5.70
C PHE A 374 22.05 16.87 -5.09
N TYR A 375 21.60 15.83 -5.79
CA TYR A 375 21.95 14.43 -5.51
C TYR A 375 22.76 13.87 -6.68
N TYR A 376 23.89 13.23 -6.37
CA TYR A 376 24.81 12.64 -7.34
C TYR A 376 24.68 11.11 -7.32
N TYR A 377 24.50 10.49 -8.48
CA TYR A 377 24.44 9.03 -8.62
C TYR A 377 25.10 8.58 -9.92
N GLY A 378 26.28 7.97 -9.82
CA GLY A 378 27.09 7.67 -11.00
C GLY A 378 27.47 8.96 -11.74
N ASP A 379 27.16 9.01 -13.03
CA ASP A 379 27.33 10.17 -13.91
C ASP A 379 26.10 11.10 -13.93
N ARG A 380 25.08 10.81 -13.12
CA ARG A 380 23.79 11.50 -13.11
C ARG A 380 23.71 12.49 -11.96
N VAL A 381 23.00 13.59 -12.20
CA VAL A 381 22.71 14.62 -11.20
C VAL A 381 21.21 14.89 -11.15
N ILE A 382 20.62 14.74 -9.98
CA ILE A 382 19.24 15.12 -9.69
C ILE A 382 19.29 16.48 -8.99
N TRP A 383 18.60 17.48 -9.55
CA TRP A 383 18.65 18.85 -9.06
C TRP A 383 17.30 19.55 -9.21
N GLY A 384 17.24 20.81 -8.78
CA GLY A 384 16.04 21.64 -8.94
C GLY A 384 14.84 21.15 -8.12
N ALA A 385 13.64 21.21 -8.70
CA ALA A 385 12.41 20.83 -8.01
C ALA A 385 12.42 19.36 -7.55
N THR A 386 12.91 18.46 -8.40
CA THR A 386 13.03 17.02 -8.09
C THR A 386 13.87 16.79 -6.84
N ALA A 387 15.04 17.43 -6.75
CA ALA A 387 15.93 17.27 -5.60
C ALA A 387 15.36 17.87 -4.32
N ARG A 388 14.65 19.01 -4.39
CA ARG A 388 13.96 19.58 -3.21
C ARG A 388 12.83 18.68 -2.72
N ILE A 389 12.06 18.09 -3.63
CA ILE A 389 11.00 17.13 -3.29
C ILE A 389 11.60 15.89 -2.62
N LEU A 390 12.69 15.35 -3.18
CA LEU A 390 13.45 14.24 -2.57
C LEU A 390 13.92 14.60 -1.17
N ARG A 391 14.56 15.75 -1.00
CA ARG A 391 15.06 16.21 0.30
C ARG A 391 13.95 16.24 1.35
N ARG A 392 12.78 16.81 1.01
CA ARG A 392 11.61 16.84 1.91
C ARG A 392 11.11 15.45 2.28
N LEU A 393 11.08 14.51 1.33
CA LEU A 393 10.70 13.12 1.62
C LEU A 393 11.67 12.48 2.62
N LEU A 394 12.97 12.61 2.35
CA LEU A 394 14.01 11.98 3.17
C LEU A 394 14.08 12.59 4.57
N GLU A 395 13.96 13.92 4.68
CA GLU A 395 13.88 14.62 5.96
C GLU A 395 12.64 14.22 6.75
N ALA A 396 11.49 14.09 6.09
CA ALA A 396 10.26 13.70 6.77
C ALA A 396 10.33 12.26 7.30
N ALA A 397 10.85 11.33 6.50
CA ALA A 397 10.73 9.89 6.77
C ALA A 397 11.96 9.27 7.47
N PHE A 398 13.15 9.83 7.31
CA PHE A 398 14.40 9.15 7.68
C PHE A 398 15.40 10.01 8.46
N GLU A 399 15.17 11.31 8.61
CA GLU A 399 16.02 12.16 9.47
C GLU A 399 15.28 12.46 10.77
N SER A 400 15.85 12.04 11.90
CA SER A 400 15.35 12.40 13.23
C SER A 400 15.41 13.92 13.44
N LYS A 401 14.32 14.53 13.92
CA LYS A 401 14.29 15.93 14.34
C LYS A 401 15.13 16.19 15.60
#